data_AF-A0A6B3EQ83-F1
#
_entry.id   AF-A0A6B3EQ83-F1
#
_cell.length_a   1.000
_cell.length_b   1.000
_cell.length_c   1.000
_cell.angle_alpha   90.00
_cell.angle_beta   90.00
_cell.angle_gamma   90.00
#
_symmetry.space_group_name_H-M   'P 1'
#
loop_
_entity.id
_entity.type
_entity.pdbx_description
1 polymer ?
#
loop_
_entity_poly.entity_id
_entity_poly.type
_entity_poly.pdbx_seq_one_letter_code
_entity_poly.pdbx_strand_id
1 'polypeptide(L)' 'GASENNTIKICDVPSTGVSVQRGHTLDGLGKYYRETIEESGEQPVDVVQVLKDRQVDVLVCYLPVGSESAAKFYAQC' A
#
# COMPACT_ATOMS: atom_id res chain seq x y z
N GLY A 1 -6.92 3.80 11.50
CA GLY A 1 -5.64 3.78 12.25
C GLY A 1 -4.71 2.77 11.60
N ALA A 2 -3.44 2.69 12.00
CA ALA A 2 -2.57 1.58 11.58
C ALA A 2 -3.04 0.27 12.25
N SER A 3 -2.90 -0.87 11.55
CA SER A 3 -3.28 -2.21 12.03
C SER A 3 -2.05 -2.92 12.63
N GLU A 4 -1.64 -4.07 12.10
CA GLU A 4 -0.71 -5.00 12.77
C GLU A 4 0.78 -4.61 12.68
N ASN A 5 1.11 -3.35 12.45
CA ASN A 5 2.51 -2.89 12.42
C ASN A 5 3.09 -2.86 13.84
N ASN A 6 4.10 -3.70 14.11
CA ASN A 6 4.61 -3.93 15.48
C ASN A 6 6.14 -3.96 15.60
N THR A 7 6.88 -3.39 14.64
CA THR A 7 8.34 -3.29 14.73
C THR A 7 8.79 -2.44 15.93
N ILE A 8 10.01 -2.66 16.40
CA ILE A 8 10.59 -1.90 17.52
C ILE A 8 10.69 -0.42 17.12
N LYS A 9 10.15 0.47 17.97
CA LYS A 9 10.28 1.91 17.79
C LYS A 9 11.68 2.35 18.21
N ILE A 10 12.49 2.79 17.25
CA ILE A 10 13.86 3.29 17.48
C ILE A 10 13.96 4.82 17.47
N CYS A 11 12.97 5.51 16.92
CA CYS A 11 12.86 6.97 16.90
C CYS A 11 11.40 7.44 16.77
N ASP A 12 11.15 8.72 17.04
CA ASP A 12 9.91 9.39 16.65
C ASP A 12 9.95 9.81 15.18
N VAL A 13 8.82 9.67 14.48
CA VAL A 13 8.66 10.10 13.08
C VAL A 13 7.82 11.38 13.04
N PRO A 14 8.33 12.51 12.50
CA PRO A 14 7.55 13.73 12.36
C PRO A 14 6.40 13.56 11.36
N SER A 15 5.36 14.41 11.47
CA SER A 15 4.27 14.41 10.50
C SER A 15 4.79 14.77 9.11
N THR A 16 4.50 13.94 8.12
CA THR A 16 4.92 14.14 6.74
C THR A 16 3.94 14.95 5.91
N GLY A 17 2.71 15.15 6.41
CA GLY A 17 1.62 15.74 5.62
C GLY A 17 1.10 14.85 4.48
N VAL A 18 1.57 13.60 4.38
CA VAL A 18 1.18 12.66 3.33
C VAL A 18 0.03 11.79 3.81
N SER A 19 -1.10 11.83 3.11
CA SER A 19 -2.19 10.87 3.31
C SER A 19 -1.93 9.58 2.52
N VAL A 20 -2.15 8.44 3.16
CA VAL A 20 -2.18 7.12 2.49
C VAL A 20 -3.39 7.09 1.56
N GLN A 21 -3.20 6.61 0.33
CA GLN A 21 -4.25 6.51 -0.68
C GLN A 21 -4.61 5.04 -0.91
N ARG A 22 -5.89 4.79 -1.25
CA ARG A 22 -6.38 3.47 -1.58
C ARG A 22 -5.77 2.97 -2.90
N GLY A 23 -4.90 1.96 -2.85
CA GLY A 23 -4.39 1.27 -4.04
C GLY A 23 -5.27 0.09 -4.46
N HIS A 24 -4.97 -0.57 -5.56
CA HIS A 24 -5.61 -1.84 -5.94
C HIS A 24 -5.12 -3.00 -5.06
N THR A 25 -6.05 -3.79 -4.52
CA THR A 25 -5.73 -4.94 -3.66
C THR A 25 -5.24 -6.14 -4.45
N LEU A 26 -5.97 -6.53 -5.51
CA LEU A 26 -5.69 -7.71 -6.34
C LEU A 26 -5.46 -8.97 -5.46
N ASP A 27 -4.35 -9.68 -5.66
CA ASP A 27 -3.91 -10.83 -4.84
C ASP A 27 -3.03 -10.43 -3.64
N GLY A 28 -3.09 -9.16 -3.23
CA GLY A 28 -2.43 -8.56 -2.07
C GLY A 28 -2.86 -9.12 -0.72
N LEU A 29 -4.13 -9.53 -0.60
CA LEU A 29 -4.66 -10.10 0.63
C LEU A 29 -4.87 -11.60 0.45
N GLY A 30 -4.15 -12.39 1.24
CA GLY A 30 -4.37 -13.84 1.39
C GLY A 30 -5.50 -14.14 2.39
N LYS A 31 -5.76 -15.44 2.62
CA LYS A 31 -6.76 -15.90 3.60
C LYS A 31 -6.53 -15.30 4.99
N TYR A 32 -5.33 -15.49 5.54
CA TYR A 32 -4.99 -15.04 6.90
C TYR A 32 -5.05 -13.53 7.06
N TYR A 33 -4.68 -12.77 6.02
CA TYR A 33 -4.82 -11.32 6.04
C TYR A 33 -6.29 -10.90 6.14
N ARG A 34 -7.19 -11.50 5.36
CA ARG A 34 -8.63 -11.18 5.42
C ARG A 34 -9.29 -11.56 6.74
N GLU A 35 -8.72 -12.53 7.46
CA GLU A 35 -9.18 -12.89 8.81
C GLU A 35 -8.68 -11.91 9.88
N THR A 36 -7.63 -11.14 9.59
CA THR A 36 -6.94 -10.28 10.57
C THR A 36 -7.20 -8.78 10.35
N ILE A 37 -7.43 -8.35 9.11
CA ILE A 37 -7.61 -6.93 8.76
C ILE A 37 -8.90 -6.70 7.98
N GLU A 38 -9.45 -5.50 8.12
CA GLU A 38 -10.58 -5.02 7.33
C GLU A 38 -10.06 -4.25 6.10
N GLU A 39 -10.48 -4.66 4.92
CA GLU A 39 -10.16 -3.96 3.67
C GLU A 39 -10.96 -2.65 3.59
N SER A 40 -10.30 -1.55 3.23
CA SER A 40 -10.99 -0.27 3.05
C SER A 40 -12.03 -0.35 1.92
N GLY A 41 -13.25 0.10 2.22
CA GLY A 41 -14.36 0.23 1.27
C GLY A 41 -14.22 1.40 0.29
N GLU A 42 -13.18 2.23 0.40
CA GLU A 42 -12.87 3.26 -0.58
C GLU A 42 -12.51 2.65 -1.94
N GLN A 43 -12.77 3.41 -3.00
CA GLN A 43 -12.36 3.01 -4.36
C GLN A 43 -10.86 3.22 -4.56
N PRO A 44 -10.17 2.29 -5.24
CA PRO A 44 -8.79 2.50 -5.65
C PRO A 44 -8.62 3.77 -6.48
N VAL A 45 -7.57 4.52 -6.18
CA VAL A 45 -7.15 5.68 -6.98
C VAL A 45 -6.52 5.24 -8.29
N ASP A 46 -6.50 6.15 -9.28
CA ASP A 46 -5.64 5.98 -10.44
C ASP A 46 -4.17 6.17 -10.01
N VAL A 47 -3.48 5.05 -9.83
CA VAL A 47 -2.09 5.03 -9.35
C VAL A 47 -1.16 5.75 -10.32
N VAL A 48 -1.35 5.56 -11.64
CA VAL A 48 -0.52 6.19 -12.68
C VAL A 48 -0.64 7.70 -12.61
N GLN A 49 -1.88 8.21 -12.52
CA GLN A 49 -2.15 9.64 -12.41
C GLN A 49 -1.52 10.21 -11.12
N VAL A 50 -1.71 9.52 -9.99
CA VAL A 50 -1.14 9.93 -8.70
C VAL A 50 0.38 10.01 -8.73
N LEU A 51 1.07 9.01 -9.31
CA LEU A 51 2.53 8.99 -9.39
C LEU A 51 3.05 10.14 -10.27
N LYS A 52 2.37 10.42 -11.38
CA LYS A 52 2.70 11.55 -12.28
C LYS A 52 2.48 12.90 -11.62
N ASP A 53 1.32 13.11 -11.00
CA ASP A 53 0.97 14.38 -10.34
C ASP A 53 1.92 14.70 -9.19
N ARG A 54 2.40 13.67 -8.50
CA ARG A 54 3.36 13.80 -7.39
C ARG A 54 4.82 13.76 -7.83
N GLN A 55 5.09 13.61 -9.14
CA GLN A 55 6.44 13.55 -9.70
C GLN A 55 7.31 12.51 -8.98
N VAL A 56 6.80 11.30 -8.79
CA VAL A 56 7.51 10.24 -8.07
C VAL A 56 8.64 9.69 -8.93
N ASP A 57 9.86 9.73 -8.40
CA ASP A 57 11.05 9.16 -9.08
C ASP A 57 11.19 7.64 -8.86
N VAL A 58 10.80 7.14 -7.67
CA VAL A 58 10.98 5.74 -7.27
C VAL A 58 9.74 5.22 -6.54
N LEU A 59 9.23 4.07 -6.99
CA LEU A 59 8.19 3.32 -6.29
C LEU A 59 8.81 2.11 -5.57
N VAL A 60 8.62 2.02 -4.25
CA VAL A 60 9.04 0.87 -3.44
C VAL A 60 7.85 -0.05 -3.20
N CYS A 61 7.97 -1.32 -3.58
CA CYS A 61 6.90 -2.31 -3.50
C CYS A 61 7.10 -3.25 -2.30
N TYR A 62 6.35 -3.01 -1.21
CA TYR A 62 6.31 -3.87 -0.01
C TYR A 62 5.02 -4.68 0.07
N LEU A 63 4.67 -5.37 -1.02
CA LEU A 63 3.51 -6.26 -1.04
C LEU A 63 3.80 -7.58 -0.31
N PRO A 64 2.78 -8.24 0.25
CA PRO A 64 2.93 -9.57 0.83
C PRO A 64 3.46 -10.59 -0.18
N VAL A 65 4.13 -11.61 0.34
CA VAL A 65 4.58 -12.75 -0.50
C VAL A 65 3.37 -13.43 -1.12
N GLY A 66 3.47 -13.75 -2.41
CA GLY A 66 2.40 -14.38 -3.19
C GLY A 66 1.51 -13.40 -3.97
N SER A 67 1.71 -12.10 -3.82
CA SER A 67 0.93 -11.06 -4.51
C SER A 67 1.48 -10.74 -5.92
N GLU A 68 1.54 -11.75 -6.78
CA GLU A 68 2.15 -11.64 -8.12
C GLU A 68 1.40 -10.66 -9.04
N SER A 69 0.08 -10.76 -9.08
CA SER A 69 -0.77 -9.92 -9.93
C SER A 69 -0.69 -8.46 -9.48
N ALA A 70 -0.71 -8.23 -8.17
CA ALA A 70 -0.50 -6.91 -7.57
C ALA A 70 0.89 -6.37 -7.90
N ALA A 71 1.94 -7.14 -7.67
CA ALA A 71 3.31 -6.71 -7.96
C ALA A 71 3.50 -6.34 -9.43
N LYS A 72 2.97 -7.15 -10.36
CA LYS A 72 2.98 -6.85 -11.80
C LYS A 72 2.18 -5.59 -12.12
N PHE A 73 0.99 -5.42 -11.54
CA PHE A 73 0.17 -4.23 -11.74
C PHE A 73 0.93 -2.95 -11.36
N TYR A 74 1.50 -2.90 -10.15
CA TYR A 74 2.25 -1.72 -9.70
C TYR A 74 3.56 -1.50 -10.47
N ALA A 75 4.18 -2.56 -11.00
CA ALA A 75 5.36 -2.43 -11.86
C ALA A 75 5.04 -1.88 -13.28
N GLN A 76 3.77 -1.93 -13.70
CA GLN A 76 3.30 -1.38 -14.98
C GLN A 76 2.64 0.00 -14.83
N CYS A 77 2.53 0.51 -13.60
CA CYS A 77 1.98 1.85 -13.32
C CYS A 77 2.97 2.97 -13.62
#